data_AF-A0A5N5TCE8-F1
#
_entry.id   AF-A0A5N5TCE8-F1
#
_cell.length_a   1.000
_cell.length_b   1.000
_cell.length_c   1.000
_cell.angle_alpha   90.00
_cell.angle_beta   90.00
_cell.angle_gamma   90.00
#
_symmetry.space_group_name_H-M   'P 1'
#
loop_
_entity.id
_entity.type
_entity.pdbx_description
1 polymer ?
#
loop_
_entity_poly.entity_id
_entity_poly.type
_entity_poly.pdbx_seq_one_letter_code
_entity_poly.pdbx_strand_id
1 'polypeptide(L)'
;MGCYKFFSYLFIPLQHQNNRSCYGDQKVSKIKNMSIYLVLDFESTCWENDKTIPPEVIEFPVVLLDLKSGKILEEFQQFVFPTEHATLSDFCTKFTGITQGQIEENGVPLSTAIGLFIKWLSNLSLKYGFSVVPSKSREKLATFTTWSDWDLGRCLKFECNRKSISKPSYFNHWIDLRALYKV
;
A
#
# COMPACT_ATOMS: atom_id res chain seq x y z
N MET A 1 12.14 -2.51 -5.25
CA MET A 1 12.63 -3.72 -4.50
C MET A 1 11.96 -3.84 -3.11
N GLY A 2 11.20 -2.84 -2.65
CA GLY A 2 10.50 -2.83 -1.35
C GLY A 2 9.31 -3.80 -1.24
N CYS A 3 8.40 -3.82 -2.21
CA CYS A 3 7.19 -4.65 -2.12
C CYS A 3 7.48 -6.18 -2.06
N TYR A 4 8.52 -6.65 -2.75
CA TYR A 4 8.95 -8.06 -2.69
C TYR A 4 9.60 -8.46 -1.36
N LYS A 5 10.29 -7.51 -0.68
CA LYS A 5 10.79 -7.74 0.68
C LYS A 5 9.62 -7.87 1.66
N PHE A 6 8.55 -7.09 1.49
CA PHE A 6 7.34 -7.23 2.30
C PHE A 6 6.57 -8.52 2.00
N PHE A 7 6.52 -8.93 0.73
CA PHE A 7 5.88 -10.17 0.29
C PHE A 7 6.49 -11.42 0.92
N SER A 8 7.82 -11.46 1.09
CA SER A 8 8.49 -12.60 1.74
C SER A 8 8.06 -12.78 3.20
N TYR A 9 7.66 -11.71 3.89
CA TYR A 9 7.10 -11.79 5.25
C TYR A 9 5.59 -12.12 5.29
N LEU A 10 4.81 -11.76 4.25
CA LEU A 10 3.38 -12.09 4.18
C LEU A 10 3.07 -13.52 3.73
N PHE A 11 3.91 -14.11 2.90
CA PHE A 11 3.59 -15.38 2.22
C PHE A 11 3.71 -16.61 3.12
N ILE A 12 4.66 -16.58 4.06
CA ILE A 12 4.93 -17.72 4.96
C ILE A 12 3.74 -17.98 5.92
N PRO A 13 3.08 -16.98 6.51
CA PRO A 13 2.02 -17.24 7.49
C PRO A 13 0.62 -17.41 6.89
N LEU A 14 0.33 -16.81 5.72
CA LEU A 14 -0.99 -16.92 5.08
C LEU A 14 -1.30 -18.36 4.61
N GLN A 15 -0.26 -19.15 4.26
CA GLN A 15 -0.44 -20.59 4.02
C GLN A 15 -0.72 -21.38 5.30
N HIS A 16 -0.25 -20.91 6.47
CA HIS A 16 -0.44 -21.58 7.75
C HIS A 16 -1.75 -21.23 8.47
N GLN A 17 -2.41 -20.11 8.15
CA GLN A 17 -3.69 -19.75 8.79
C GLN A 17 -4.91 -20.52 8.24
N ASN A 18 -4.75 -21.29 7.15
CA ASN A 18 -5.82 -22.19 6.67
C ASN A 18 -6.07 -23.41 7.58
N ASN A 19 -5.33 -23.59 8.68
CA ASN A 19 -5.45 -24.76 9.56
C ASN A 19 -5.63 -24.47 11.07
N ARG A 20 -5.97 -23.24 11.48
CA ARG A 20 -6.33 -22.96 12.90
C ARG A 20 -7.70 -22.30 13.02
N SER A 21 -8.72 -23.15 13.12
CA SER A 21 -10.05 -22.77 13.58
C SER A 21 -10.06 -22.72 15.11
N CYS A 22 -9.91 -21.51 15.67
CA CYS A 22 -10.36 -21.20 17.04
C CYS A 22 -10.22 -19.70 17.35
N TYR A 23 -10.97 -18.84 16.63
CA TYR A 23 -11.22 -17.45 17.09
C TYR A 23 -12.54 -16.90 16.50
N GLY A 24 -13.60 -16.93 17.29
CA GLY A 24 -14.85 -16.16 17.13
C GLY A 24 -15.59 -16.27 15.80
N ASP A 25 -16.61 -17.14 15.72
CA ASP A 25 -17.44 -17.43 14.55
C ASP A 25 -18.10 -16.21 13.86
N GLN A 26 -18.20 -15.05 14.52
CA GLN A 26 -18.74 -13.83 13.93
C GLN A 26 -17.73 -13.01 13.11
N LYS A 27 -16.41 -13.16 13.35
CA LYS A 27 -15.37 -12.39 12.63
C LYS A 27 -14.98 -13.08 11.31
N VAL A 28 -15.04 -14.41 11.29
CA VAL A 28 -14.71 -15.28 10.14
C VAL A 28 -15.72 -15.16 9.00
N SER A 29 -17.01 -14.95 9.30
CA SER A 29 -18.06 -14.79 8.28
C SER A 29 -17.91 -13.51 7.46
N LYS A 30 -17.32 -12.44 8.05
CA LYS A 30 -17.06 -11.17 7.37
C LYS A 30 -15.88 -11.24 6.39
N ILE A 31 -14.94 -12.15 6.63
CA ILE A 31 -13.76 -12.39 5.78
C ILE A 31 -14.11 -13.23 4.53
N LYS A 32 -15.19 -14.04 4.58
CA LYS A 32 -15.58 -14.95 3.48
C LYS A 32 -15.89 -14.28 2.14
N ASN A 33 -16.18 -12.97 2.09
CA ASN A 33 -16.40 -12.23 0.84
C ASN A 33 -15.21 -11.38 0.37
N MET A 34 -14.12 -11.29 1.15
CA MET A 34 -12.94 -10.51 0.78
C MET A 34 -11.89 -11.45 0.20
N SER A 35 -11.81 -11.49 -1.13
CA SER A 35 -10.96 -12.46 -1.84
C SER A 35 -9.64 -11.86 -2.33
N ILE A 36 -9.46 -10.54 -2.22
CA ILE A 36 -8.33 -9.83 -2.83
C ILE A 36 -7.73 -8.82 -1.84
N TYR A 37 -6.41 -8.80 -1.75
CA TYR A 37 -5.64 -7.77 -1.03
C TYR A 37 -4.89 -6.85 -2.00
N LEU A 38 -4.86 -5.57 -1.65
CA LEU A 38 -4.00 -4.55 -2.23
C LEU A 38 -2.90 -4.28 -1.21
N VAL A 39 -1.79 -4.98 -1.34
CA VAL A 39 -0.66 -4.87 -0.42
C VAL A 39 0.15 -3.63 -0.80
N LEU A 40 0.25 -2.67 0.12
CA LEU A 40 0.87 -1.37 -0.12
C LEU A 40 1.95 -1.12 0.93
N ASP A 41 3.08 -0.57 0.48
CA ASP A 41 4.24 -0.23 1.31
C ASP A 41 4.95 0.98 0.68
N PHE A 42 4.68 2.19 1.17
CA PHE A 42 5.32 3.38 0.60
C PHE A 42 6.78 3.44 1.03
N GLU A 43 7.64 3.88 0.11
CA GLU A 43 8.93 4.46 0.51
C GLU A 43 8.75 5.97 0.62
N SER A 44 9.37 6.60 1.62
CA SER A 44 9.33 8.05 1.82
C SER A 44 10.72 8.64 2.02
N THR A 45 10.84 9.96 1.82
CA THR A 45 11.99 10.71 2.32
C THR A 45 12.14 10.50 3.83
N CYS A 46 13.39 10.41 4.30
CA CYS A 46 13.73 10.31 5.72
C CYS A 46 15.10 10.92 6.03
N TRP A 47 15.33 11.26 7.29
CA TRP A 47 16.54 11.91 7.78
C TRP A 47 17.00 11.23 9.07
N GLU A 48 18.30 10.97 9.20
CA GLU A 48 18.85 10.16 10.30
C GLU A 48 18.60 10.79 11.69
N ASN A 49 18.78 12.11 11.80
CA ASN A 49 18.76 12.82 13.08
C ASN A 49 17.74 13.97 13.14
N ASP A 50 16.86 14.10 12.14
CA ASP A 50 15.85 15.15 12.11
C ASP A 50 14.46 14.57 11.79
N LYS A 51 13.63 14.48 12.83
CA LYS A 51 12.24 14.01 12.72
C LYS A 51 11.24 15.16 12.55
N THR A 52 11.73 16.40 12.49
CA THR A 52 10.88 17.58 12.30
C THR A 52 10.53 17.78 10.83
N ILE A 53 11.37 17.28 9.93
CA ILE A 53 11.12 17.31 8.49
C ILE A 53 10.05 16.27 8.14
N PRO A 54 8.90 16.69 7.58
CA PRO A 54 7.83 15.76 7.27
C PRO A 54 8.20 14.87 6.08
N PRO A 55 7.88 13.57 6.12
CA PRO A 55 8.15 12.67 5.00
C PRO A 55 7.25 12.99 3.79
N GLU A 56 7.80 12.74 2.61
CA GLU A 56 7.14 12.75 1.30
C GLU A 56 7.29 11.37 0.67
N VAL A 57 6.23 10.82 0.09
CA VAL A 57 6.27 9.56 -0.68
C VAL A 57 7.27 9.71 -1.83
N ILE A 58 8.13 8.72 -2.02
CA ILE A 58 9.11 8.63 -3.12
C ILE A 58 9.01 7.35 -3.95
N GLU A 59 8.35 6.31 -3.44
CA GLU A 59 7.91 5.14 -4.21
C GLU A 59 6.49 4.75 -3.79
N PHE A 60 5.63 4.49 -4.77
CA PHE A 60 4.26 4.02 -4.58
C PHE A 60 4.09 2.62 -5.19
N PRO A 61 4.51 1.55 -4.48
CA PRO A 61 4.27 0.20 -4.92
C PRO A 61 2.96 -0.37 -4.34
N VAL A 62 2.23 -1.14 -5.15
CA VAL A 62 1.06 -1.92 -4.72
C VAL A 62 1.04 -3.28 -5.42
N VAL A 63 0.77 -4.34 -4.68
CA VAL A 63 0.58 -5.70 -5.21
C VAL A 63 -0.87 -6.13 -5.06
N LEU A 64 -1.48 -6.61 -6.14
CA LEU A 64 -2.80 -7.23 -6.12
C LEU A 64 -2.67 -8.73 -5.86
N LEU A 65 -3.10 -9.18 -4.68
CA LEU A 65 -2.98 -10.57 -4.23
C LEU A 65 -4.36 -11.26 -4.22
N ASP A 66 -4.49 -12.38 -4.92
CA ASP A 66 -5.65 -13.26 -4.77
C ASP A 66 -5.45 -14.19 -3.57
N LEU A 67 -6.28 -14.02 -2.53
CA LEU A 67 -6.18 -14.80 -1.30
C LEU A 67 -6.57 -16.26 -1.48
N LYS A 68 -7.36 -16.59 -2.51
CA LYS A 68 -7.77 -17.99 -2.73
C LYS A 68 -6.63 -18.82 -3.31
N SER A 69 -5.96 -18.31 -4.33
CA SER A 69 -4.82 -18.99 -4.93
C SER A 69 -3.49 -18.68 -4.24
N GLY A 70 -3.44 -17.61 -3.44
CA GLY A 70 -2.22 -17.03 -2.91
C GLY A 70 -1.39 -16.30 -3.97
N LYS A 71 -1.83 -16.17 -5.21
CA LYS A 71 -0.97 -15.62 -6.28
C LYS A 71 -1.04 -14.10 -6.38
N ILE A 72 0.10 -13.49 -6.69
CA ILE A 72 0.14 -12.13 -7.23
C ILE A 72 -0.54 -12.15 -8.60
N LEU A 73 -1.54 -11.29 -8.75
CA LEU A 73 -2.23 -11.09 -10.02
C LEU A 73 -1.57 -10.00 -10.84
N GLU A 74 -1.23 -8.88 -10.20
CA GLU A 74 -0.72 -7.67 -10.85
C GLU A 74 0.11 -6.84 -9.85
N GLU A 75 0.96 -5.99 -10.39
CA GLU A 75 1.78 -5.06 -9.61
C GLU A 75 1.66 -3.64 -10.18
N PHE A 76 1.74 -2.66 -9.29
CA PHE A 76 1.86 -1.25 -9.59
C PHE A 76 3.12 -0.73 -8.91
N GLN A 77 3.91 0.08 -9.61
CA GLN A 77 5.05 0.77 -9.04
C GLN A 77 5.22 2.12 -9.74
N GLN A 78 5.33 3.18 -8.97
CA GLN A 78 5.55 4.53 -9.47
C GLN A 78 6.49 5.29 -8.55
N PHE A 79 7.57 5.85 -9.08
CA PHE A 79 8.40 6.79 -8.32
C PHE A 79 7.68 8.14 -8.21
N VAL A 80 7.87 8.81 -7.07
CA VAL A 80 7.27 10.10 -6.78
C VAL A 80 8.38 11.11 -6.54
N PHE A 81 8.29 12.26 -7.19
CA PHE A 81 9.25 13.34 -7.02
C PHE A 81 8.87 14.19 -5.79
N PRO A 82 9.69 14.26 -4.73
CA PRO A 82 9.42 15.10 -3.57
C PRO A 82 9.58 16.58 -3.93
N THR A 83 8.68 17.43 -3.47
CA THR A 83 8.59 18.84 -3.85
C THR A 83 8.86 19.80 -2.70
N GLU A 84 8.73 19.34 -1.45
CA GLU A 84 9.09 20.12 -0.26
C GLU A 84 10.61 20.02 -0.01
N HIS A 85 11.19 18.83 -0.18
CA HIS A 85 12.63 18.57 -0.11
C HIS A 85 13.11 17.69 -1.27
N ALA A 86 13.47 18.32 -2.40
CA ALA A 86 13.77 17.65 -3.66
C ALA A 86 15.03 16.76 -3.67
N THR A 87 15.96 16.98 -2.73
CA THR A 87 17.19 16.19 -2.60
C THR A 87 17.05 15.14 -1.51
N LEU A 88 17.22 13.86 -1.88
CA LEU A 88 17.26 12.77 -0.92
C LEU A 88 18.48 12.90 -0.01
N SER A 89 18.32 12.54 1.27
CA SER A 89 19.45 12.37 2.17
C SER A 89 20.20 11.06 1.87
N ASP A 90 21.50 11.02 2.15
CA ASP A 90 22.31 9.79 2.03
C ASP A 90 21.72 8.64 2.86
N PHE A 91 21.19 8.97 4.04
CA PHE A 91 20.49 8.02 4.91
C PHE A 91 19.28 7.41 4.20
N CYS A 92 18.45 8.25 3.59
CA CYS A 92 17.28 7.81 2.84
C CYS A 92 17.67 6.90 1.68
N THR A 93 18.62 7.31 0.85
CA THR A 93 19.09 6.49 -0.28
C THR A 93 19.67 5.15 0.19
N LYS A 94 20.42 5.13 1.30
CA LYS A 94 20.95 3.88 1.88
C LYS A 94 19.84 2.97 2.42
N PHE A 95 18.82 3.55 3.04
CA PHE A 95 17.73 2.80 3.68
C PHE A 95 16.76 2.21 2.65
N THR A 96 16.31 3.00 1.68
CA THR A 96 15.33 2.60 0.67
C THR A 96 15.99 1.94 -0.56
N GLY A 97 17.26 2.27 -0.83
CA GLY A 97 17.96 1.90 -2.07
C GLY A 97 17.58 2.76 -3.28
N ILE A 98 16.76 3.80 -3.09
CA ILE A 98 16.32 4.71 -4.14
C ILE A 98 17.33 5.85 -4.29
N THR A 99 17.85 6.01 -5.50
CA THR A 99 18.81 7.07 -5.83
C THR A 99 18.10 8.34 -6.30
N GLN A 100 18.79 9.47 -6.14
CA GLN A 100 18.31 10.76 -6.65
C GLN A 100 18.00 10.70 -8.16
N GLY A 101 18.89 10.09 -8.96
CA GLY A 101 18.70 9.95 -10.41
C GLY A 101 17.46 9.15 -10.80
N GLN A 102 17.11 8.10 -10.05
CA GLN A 102 15.87 7.34 -10.30
C GLN A 102 14.62 8.19 -10.11
N ILE A 103 14.60 9.01 -9.06
CA ILE A 103 13.48 9.92 -8.79
C ILE A 103 13.42 11.04 -9.82
N GLU A 104 14.56 11.62 -10.21
CA GLU A 104 14.61 12.67 -11.24
C GLU A 104 14.17 12.17 -12.61
N GLU A 105 14.55 10.96 -12.99
CA GLU A 105 14.22 10.38 -14.29
C GLU A 105 12.78 9.84 -14.36
N ASN A 106 12.31 9.17 -13.31
CA ASN A 106 11.07 8.40 -13.34
C ASN A 106 9.98 8.92 -12.39
N GLY A 107 10.32 9.91 -11.56
CA GLY A 107 9.42 10.49 -10.56
C GLY A 107 8.37 11.39 -11.19
N VAL A 108 7.14 11.27 -10.70
CA VAL A 108 6.05 12.19 -11.02
C VAL A 108 5.54 12.86 -9.74
N PRO A 109 4.84 14.00 -9.81
CA PRO A 109 4.18 14.56 -8.63
C PRO A 109 3.22 13.55 -7.98
N LEU A 110 3.08 13.60 -6.66
CA LEU A 110 2.22 12.66 -5.91
C LEU A 110 0.78 12.60 -6.46
N SER A 111 0.21 13.75 -6.83
CA SER A 111 -1.13 13.83 -7.43
C SER A 111 -1.24 13.03 -8.73
N THR A 112 -0.21 13.08 -9.58
CA THR A 112 -0.10 12.30 -10.81
C THR A 112 0.02 10.81 -10.49
N ALA A 113 0.86 10.43 -9.52
CA ALA A 113 1.01 9.03 -9.12
C ALA A 113 -0.31 8.43 -8.60
N ILE A 114 -1.07 9.20 -7.80
CA ILE A 114 -2.42 8.81 -7.36
C ILE A 114 -3.36 8.64 -8.56
N GLY A 115 -3.31 9.55 -9.54
CA GLY A 115 -4.11 9.44 -10.78
C GLY A 115 -3.78 8.18 -11.59
N LEU A 116 -2.50 7.87 -11.75
CA LEU A 116 -2.03 6.64 -12.41
C LEU A 116 -2.51 5.39 -11.67
N PHE A 117 -2.40 5.40 -10.34
CA PHE A 117 -2.90 4.30 -9.50
C PHE A 117 -4.42 4.12 -9.64
N ILE A 118 -5.21 5.20 -9.63
CA ILE A 118 -6.68 5.15 -9.82
C ILE A 118 -7.03 4.47 -11.14
N LYS A 119 -6.34 4.85 -12.23
CA LYS A 119 -6.55 4.27 -13.56
C LYS A 119 -6.19 2.78 -13.57
N TRP A 120 -5.04 2.41 -13.00
CA TRP A 120 -4.62 1.02 -12.86
C TRP A 120 -5.66 0.20 -12.09
N LEU A 121 -6.08 0.67 -10.91
CA LEU A 121 -7.04 -0.02 -10.05
C LEU A 121 -8.41 -0.20 -10.71
N SER A 122 -8.90 0.81 -11.44
CA SER A 122 -10.15 0.75 -12.19
C SER A 122 -10.13 -0.34 -13.26
N ASN A 123 -9.04 -0.42 -14.04
CA ASN A 123 -8.87 -1.45 -15.06
C ASN A 123 -8.87 -2.87 -14.45
N LEU A 124 -8.22 -3.04 -13.30
CA LEU A 124 -8.15 -4.33 -12.63
C LEU A 124 -9.45 -4.72 -11.94
N SER A 125 -10.18 -3.74 -11.38
CA SER A 125 -11.52 -3.93 -10.83
C SER A 125 -12.46 -4.53 -11.87
N LEU A 126 -12.43 -4.03 -13.11
CA LEU A 126 -13.18 -4.58 -14.24
C LEU A 126 -12.65 -5.96 -14.68
N LYS A 127 -11.33 -6.13 -14.81
CA LYS A 127 -10.70 -7.37 -15.26
C LYS A 127 -10.97 -8.56 -14.33
N TYR A 128 -10.90 -8.34 -13.02
CA TYR A 128 -10.99 -9.41 -12.00
C TYR A 128 -12.33 -9.44 -11.24
N GLY A 129 -13.22 -8.49 -11.51
CA GLY A 129 -14.57 -8.44 -10.94
C GLY A 129 -14.58 -8.18 -9.44
N PHE A 130 -13.88 -7.13 -9.00
CA PHE A 130 -13.85 -6.71 -7.59
C PHE A 130 -14.14 -5.22 -7.42
N SER A 131 -14.54 -4.82 -6.22
CA SER A 131 -14.67 -3.42 -5.81
C SER A 131 -13.83 -3.14 -4.55
N VAL A 132 -13.25 -1.94 -4.47
CA VAL A 132 -12.61 -1.43 -3.25
C VAL A 132 -13.57 -0.64 -2.35
N VAL A 133 -14.78 -0.36 -2.85
CA VAL A 133 -15.84 0.30 -2.09
C VAL A 133 -16.97 -0.69 -1.85
N PRO A 134 -17.40 -0.89 -0.59
CA PRO A 134 -18.56 -1.73 -0.30
C PRO A 134 -19.78 -1.27 -1.10
N SER A 135 -20.38 -2.19 -1.83
CA SER A 135 -21.55 -1.98 -2.66
C SER A 135 -22.62 -3.00 -2.28
N LYS A 136 -23.90 -2.72 -2.60
CA LYS A 136 -24.98 -3.71 -2.48
C LYS A 136 -24.87 -4.84 -3.52
N SER A 137 -23.93 -4.72 -4.47
CA SER A 137 -23.61 -5.74 -5.47
C SER A 137 -22.96 -6.99 -4.83
N ARG A 138 -23.01 -8.13 -5.54
CA ARG A 138 -22.34 -9.38 -5.15
C ARG A 138 -20.86 -9.42 -5.58
N GLU A 139 -20.24 -8.26 -5.79
CA GLU A 139 -18.85 -8.19 -6.25
C GLU A 139 -17.88 -8.65 -5.16
N LYS A 140 -16.74 -9.19 -5.56
CA LYS A 140 -15.64 -9.46 -4.62
C LYS A 140 -15.19 -8.14 -4.02
N LEU A 141 -14.91 -8.13 -2.73
CA LEU A 141 -14.28 -6.96 -2.11
C LEU A 141 -12.77 -7.11 -2.16
N ALA A 142 -12.09 -6.02 -2.52
CA ALA A 142 -10.67 -5.82 -2.35
C ALA A 142 -10.43 -4.81 -1.23
N THR A 143 -9.37 -5.01 -0.44
CA THR A 143 -9.00 -4.06 0.62
C THR A 143 -7.51 -3.79 0.63
N PHE A 144 -7.14 -2.60 1.06
CA PHE A 144 -5.74 -2.26 1.29
C PHE A 144 -5.22 -2.96 2.54
N THR A 145 -3.96 -3.38 2.47
CA THR A 145 -3.24 -3.94 3.62
C THR A 145 -1.85 -3.35 3.69
N THR A 146 -1.43 -2.91 4.88
CA THR A 146 -0.14 -2.25 5.13
C THR A 146 0.49 -2.80 6.41
N TRP A 147 1.78 -2.52 6.65
CA TRP A 147 2.49 -2.93 7.87
C TRP A 147 2.30 -1.96 9.06
N SER A 148 1.33 -1.07 9.03
CA SER A 148 0.98 -0.18 10.15
C SER A 148 -0.08 0.83 9.72
N ASP A 149 -0.37 1.80 10.57
CA ASP A 149 -1.02 3.05 10.18
C ASP A 149 -0.08 4.05 9.47
N TRP A 150 1.21 3.76 9.33
CA TRP A 150 2.21 4.71 8.82
C TRP A 150 1.94 5.12 7.38
N ASP A 151 1.74 4.19 6.45
CA ASP A 151 1.59 4.48 5.02
C ASP A 151 0.38 5.36 4.71
N LEU A 152 -0.82 4.84 4.98
CA LEU A 152 -2.09 5.46 4.60
C LEU A 152 -2.61 6.45 5.64
N GLY A 153 -2.35 6.17 6.92
CA GLY A 153 -2.85 6.93 8.06
C GLY A 153 -1.97 8.10 8.46
N ARG A 154 -0.67 8.08 8.11
CA ARG A 154 0.28 9.16 8.41
C ARG A 154 0.92 9.75 7.15
N CYS A 155 1.78 9.02 6.47
CA CYS A 155 2.60 9.52 5.36
C CYS A 155 1.73 10.16 4.27
N LEU A 156 0.91 9.34 3.59
CA LEU A 156 0.03 9.83 2.51
C LEU A 156 -0.99 10.86 3.02
N LYS A 157 -1.58 10.64 4.20
CA LYS A 157 -2.59 11.55 4.76
C LYS A 157 -2.01 12.94 5.00
N PHE A 158 -0.89 13.05 5.70
CA PHE A 158 -0.32 14.34 6.04
C PHE A 158 0.28 15.00 4.81
N GLU A 159 0.90 14.26 3.90
CA GLU A 159 1.44 14.84 2.66
C GLU A 159 0.32 15.40 1.78
N CYS A 160 -0.76 14.66 1.58
CA CYS A 160 -1.93 15.17 0.85
C CYS A 160 -2.49 16.44 1.49
N ASN A 161 -2.56 16.50 2.82
CA ASN A 161 -3.05 17.69 3.52
C ASN A 161 -2.14 18.90 3.31
N ARG A 162 -0.82 18.75 3.44
CA ARG A 162 0.14 19.86 3.23
C ARG A 162 0.13 20.36 1.78
N LYS A 163 0.05 19.43 0.82
CA LYS A 163 0.07 19.74 -0.62
C LYS A 163 -1.31 20.04 -1.22
N SER A 164 -2.37 20.07 -0.40
CA SER A 164 -3.76 20.25 -0.85
C SER A 164 -4.19 19.27 -1.96
N ILE A 165 -3.74 18.01 -1.85
CA ILE A 165 -4.07 16.93 -2.80
C ILE A 165 -5.31 16.18 -2.30
N SER A 166 -6.29 15.98 -3.18
CA SER A 166 -7.48 15.17 -2.86
C SER A 166 -7.09 13.70 -2.72
N LYS A 167 -7.26 13.15 -1.50
CA LYS A 167 -6.98 11.74 -1.20
C LYS A 167 -8.24 10.89 -1.38
N PRO A 168 -8.23 9.89 -2.28
CA PRO A 168 -9.36 8.97 -2.43
C PRO A 168 -9.82 8.34 -1.10
N SER A 169 -11.13 8.26 -0.89
CA SER A 169 -11.72 7.86 0.39
C SER A 169 -11.44 6.40 0.76
N TYR A 170 -11.22 5.52 -0.22
CA TYR A 170 -10.84 4.13 0.04
C TYR A 170 -9.46 3.99 0.68
N PHE A 171 -8.56 4.99 0.57
CA PHE A 171 -7.31 5.03 1.33
C PHE A 171 -7.51 5.32 2.84
N ASN A 172 -8.74 5.58 3.29
CA ASN A 172 -9.06 5.72 4.72
C ASN A 172 -9.40 4.37 5.39
N HIS A 173 -9.40 3.27 4.63
CA HIS A 173 -9.76 1.95 5.13
C HIS A 173 -8.71 0.93 4.69
N TRP A 174 -8.06 0.29 5.65
CA TRP A 174 -7.07 -0.75 5.40
C TRP A 174 -7.04 -1.74 6.57
N ILE A 175 -6.43 -2.90 6.34
CA ILE A 175 -6.07 -3.85 7.39
C ILE A 175 -4.62 -3.57 7.80
N ASP A 176 -4.39 -3.26 9.09
CA ASP A 176 -3.05 -3.29 9.69
C ASP A 176 -2.66 -4.75 9.92
N LEU A 177 -1.68 -5.23 9.14
CA LEU A 177 -1.25 -6.62 9.21
C LEU A 177 -0.54 -6.94 10.52
N ARG A 178 0.10 -5.98 11.20
CA ARG A 178 0.73 -6.23 12.52
C ARG A 178 -0.30 -6.68 13.55
N ALA A 179 -1.53 -6.18 13.46
CA ALA A 179 -2.61 -6.58 14.35
C ALA A 179 -3.03 -8.04 14.18
N LEU A 180 -2.71 -8.66 13.03
CA LEU A 180 -2.95 -10.09 12.77
C LEU A 180 -1.82 -10.99 13.31
N TYR A 181 -0.64 -10.43 13.56
CA TYR A 181 0.56 -11.15 13.99
C TYR A 181 0.92 -10.97 15.48
N LYS A 182 0.11 -10.24 16.25
CA LYS A 182 0.22 -10.22 17.72
C LYS A 182 -0.23 -11.57 18.26
N VAL A 183 0.73 -12.49 18.41
CA VAL A 183 0.65 -13.70 19.25
C VAL A 183 1.19 -13.36 20.63
#